data_AF-B0Y4F6-F1
#
_entry.id   AF-B0Y4F6-F1
#
_cell.length_a   1.000
_cell.length_b   1.000
_cell.length_c   1.000
_cell.angle_alpha   90.00
_cell.angle_beta   90.00
_cell.angle_gamma   90.00
#
_symmetry.space_group_name_H-M   'P 1'
#
loop_
_entity.id
_entity.type
_entity.pdbx_description
1 polymer ?
#
loop_
_entity_poly.entity_id
_entity_poly.type
_entity_poly.pdbx_seq_one_letter_code
_entity_poly.pdbx_strand_id
1 'polypeptide(L)'
;MPGASSTSTPQLSPQFCFNERVLLDFLRLSRATIDDSISQNLNALVTPAREGFDPSSTAIRQTDSRAGKPIDADACQNFKDNVLFQSWQTRSDVLNFCAGVATSPDPDDPDLILRQEESAKEREKIVDERLDPYSARYFPKELRTESLANLVRNQRTVEDIIRARTWSVVTERCSDSAYTWEEALNNWRQRKQR
;
A
#
# COMPACT_ATOMS: atom_id res chain seq x y z
N MET A 1 -25.32 -31.84 -2.77
CA MET A 1 -24.10 -31.18 -3.27
C MET A 1 -24.00 -29.82 -2.60
N PRO A 2 -22.93 -29.54 -1.83
CA PRO A 2 -22.82 -28.28 -1.09
C PRO A 2 -22.48 -27.15 -2.07
N GLY A 3 -23.21 -26.03 -1.93
CA GLY A 3 -23.09 -24.87 -2.79
C GLY A 3 -21.72 -24.21 -2.68
N ALA A 4 -21.18 -23.80 -3.83
CA ALA A 4 -20.03 -22.93 -3.90
C ALA A 4 -20.40 -21.58 -3.26
N SER A 5 -19.87 -21.31 -2.07
CA SER A 5 -19.89 -19.97 -1.49
C SER A 5 -19.06 -19.07 -2.40
N SER A 6 -19.73 -18.28 -3.24
CA SER A 6 -19.10 -17.14 -3.89
C SER A 6 -18.60 -16.21 -2.79
N THR A 7 -17.29 -16.23 -2.52
CA THR A 7 -16.66 -15.27 -1.62
C THR A 7 -16.83 -13.89 -2.23
N SER A 8 -17.88 -13.17 -1.82
CA SER A 8 -18.08 -11.78 -2.19
C SER A 8 -16.86 -10.99 -1.77
N THR A 9 -16.22 -10.30 -2.70
CA THR A 9 -15.14 -9.37 -2.39
C THR A 9 -15.64 -8.39 -1.31
N PRO A 10 -14.94 -8.26 -0.17
CA PRO A 10 -15.38 -7.36 0.88
C PRO A 10 -15.45 -5.94 0.33
N GLN A 11 -16.66 -5.36 0.33
CA GLN A 11 -16.89 -4.00 -0.12
C GLN A 11 -16.21 -3.03 0.85
N LEU A 12 -15.49 -2.04 0.33
CA LEU A 12 -14.86 -1.01 1.15
C LEU A 12 -15.96 -0.17 1.82
N SER A 13 -15.82 0.06 3.13
CA SER A 13 -16.76 0.85 3.92
C SER A 13 -16.02 1.98 4.63
N PRO A 14 -16.68 3.11 4.95
CA PRO A 14 -16.06 4.18 5.74
C PRO A 14 -15.51 3.69 7.08
N GLN A 15 -16.18 2.72 7.71
CA GLN A 15 -15.75 2.11 8.97
C GLN A 15 -14.38 1.42 8.85
N PHE A 16 -14.06 0.84 7.69
CA PHE A 16 -12.74 0.29 7.43
C PHE A 16 -11.66 1.38 7.48
N CYS A 17 -11.93 2.57 6.93
CA CYS A 17 -10.97 3.67 6.90
C CYS A 17 -10.74 4.30 8.29
N PHE A 18 -11.80 4.47 9.08
CA PHE A 18 -11.69 5.04 10.43
C PHE A 18 -11.07 4.07 11.45
N ASN A 19 -11.05 2.76 11.15
CA ASN A 19 -10.27 1.82 11.92
C ASN A 19 -8.81 1.80 11.42
N GLU A 20 -8.00 2.74 11.92
CA GLU A 20 -6.61 2.90 11.50
C GLU A 20 -5.80 1.61 11.60
N ARG A 21 -6.04 0.82 12.65
CA ARG A 21 -5.35 -0.46 12.85
C ARG A 21 -5.64 -1.43 11.70
N VAL A 22 -6.91 -1.56 11.32
CA VAL A 22 -7.32 -2.46 10.23
C VAL A 22 -6.77 -1.97 8.89
N LEU A 23 -6.82 -0.67 8.62
CA LEU A 23 -6.24 -0.07 7.41
C LEU A 23 -4.73 -0.33 7.33
N LEU A 24 -4.00 -0.09 8.43
CA LEU A 24 -2.56 -0.30 8.50
C LEU A 24 -2.18 -1.77 8.39
N ASP A 25 -2.93 -2.66 9.04
CA ASP A 25 -2.70 -4.11 8.99
C ASP A 25 -2.94 -4.64 7.56
N PHE A 26 -3.97 -4.16 6.86
CA PHE A 26 -4.19 -4.47 5.45
C PHE A 26 -3.00 -4.07 4.58
N LEU A 27 -2.54 -2.81 4.69
CA LEU A 27 -1.42 -2.31 3.90
C LEU A 27 -0.14 -3.08 4.22
N ARG A 28 0.14 -3.32 5.51
CA ARG A 28 1.31 -4.07 5.97
C ARG A 28 1.30 -5.49 5.44
N LEU A 29 0.18 -6.21 5.54
CA LEU A 29 0.09 -7.58 5.06
C LEU A 29 0.25 -7.65 3.54
N SER A 30 -0.41 -6.76 2.80
CA SER A 30 -0.27 -6.69 1.35
C SER A 30 1.18 -6.44 0.92
N ARG A 31 1.90 -5.52 1.58
CA ARG A 31 3.32 -5.25 1.33
C ARG A 31 4.19 -6.47 1.67
N ALA A 32 3.96 -7.11 2.81
CA ALA A 32 4.73 -8.28 3.23
C ALA A 32 4.61 -9.44 2.22
N THR A 33 3.41 -9.65 1.68
CA THR A 33 3.14 -10.76 0.75
C THR A 33 3.73 -10.57 -0.65
N ILE A 34 3.98 -9.33 -1.09
CA ILE A 34 4.43 -9.04 -2.46
C ILE A 34 5.77 -8.32 -2.47
N ASP A 35 5.83 -7.15 -1.84
CA ASP A 35 6.95 -6.20 -1.94
C ASP A 35 8.13 -6.61 -1.04
N ASP A 36 7.89 -6.93 0.23
CA ASP A 36 8.98 -7.35 1.14
C ASP A 36 9.57 -8.72 0.74
N SER A 37 8.74 -9.56 0.12
CA SER A 37 9.11 -10.88 -0.39
C SER A 37 9.41 -10.87 -1.90
N ILE A 38 9.63 -9.70 -2.52
CA ILE A 38 9.78 -9.59 -3.98
C ILE A 38 10.89 -10.48 -4.54
N SER A 39 12.04 -10.55 -3.87
CA SER A 39 13.16 -11.39 -4.30
C SER A 39 12.79 -12.88 -4.27
N GLN A 40 11.99 -13.31 -3.29
CA GLN A 40 11.52 -14.70 -3.21
C GLN A 40 10.50 -14.99 -4.30
N ASN A 41 9.55 -14.08 -4.52
CA ASN A 41 8.56 -14.17 -5.59
C ASN A 41 9.24 -14.27 -6.97
N LEU A 42 10.26 -13.46 -7.24
CA LEU A 42 11.02 -13.49 -8.49
C LEU A 42 11.88 -14.76 -8.62
N ASN A 43 12.54 -15.20 -7.55
CA ASN A 43 13.31 -16.44 -7.58
C ASN A 43 12.42 -17.67 -7.84
N ALA A 44 11.16 -17.65 -7.41
CA ALA A 44 10.20 -18.73 -7.69
C ALA A 44 9.81 -18.82 -9.18
N LEU A 45 9.98 -17.74 -9.96
CA LEU A 45 9.77 -17.75 -11.41
C LEU A 45 10.90 -18.47 -12.15
N VAL A 46 12.08 -18.60 -11.53
CA VAL A 46 13.18 -19.38 -12.08
C VAL A 46 12.86 -20.86 -11.86
N THR A 47 12.48 -21.56 -12.92
CA THR A 47 12.22 -23.02 -12.89
C THR A 47 13.33 -23.79 -13.60
N PRO A 48 14.40 -24.23 -12.89
CA PRO A 48 15.48 -25.00 -13.51
C PRO A 48 15.00 -26.32 -14.12
N ALA A 49 13.92 -26.90 -13.59
CA ALA A 49 13.40 -28.19 -14.03
C ALA A 49 12.89 -28.21 -15.47
N ARG A 50 12.56 -27.05 -16.07
CA ARG A 50 12.14 -26.98 -17.49
C ARG A 50 13.28 -27.29 -18.46
N GLU A 51 14.53 -27.04 -18.07
CA GLU A 51 15.70 -27.29 -18.92
C GLU A 51 16.19 -28.76 -18.85
N GLY A 52 15.59 -29.59 -17.98
CA GLY A 52 16.05 -30.96 -17.73
C GLY A 52 17.29 -31.02 -16.83
N PHE A 53 17.57 -32.18 -16.24
CA PHE A 53 18.77 -32.38 -15.44
C PHE A 53 19.94 -32.80 -16.34
N ASP A 54 20.97 -31.95 -16.43
CA ASP A 54 22.25 -32.29 -17.07
C ASP A 54 23.24 -32.79 -16.00
N PRO A 55 23.67 -34.06 -16.01
CA PRO A 55 24.65 -34.59 -15.05
C PRO A 55 26.03 -33.91 -15.15
N SER A 56 26.34 -33.22 -16.25
CA SER A 56 27.55 -32.41 -16.37
C SER A 56 27.49 -31.12 -15.55
N SER A 57 26.28 -30.64 -15.20
CA SER A 57 26.06 -29.41 -14.41
C SER A 57 26.53 -29.51 -12.96
N THR A 58 26.75 -30.72 -12.43
CA THR A 58 27.30 -30.95 -11.08
C THR A 58 28.82 -31.04 -11.05
N ALA A 59 29.48 -31.08 -12.21
CA ALA A 59 30.94 -31.20 -12.29
C ALA A 59 31.68 -29.90 -11.92
N ILE A 60 30.99 -28.76 -11.98
CA ILE A 60 31.56 -27.45 -11.66
C ILE A 60 30.79 -26.89 -10.47
N ARG A 61 31.52 -26.55 -9.39
CA ARG A 61 30.96 -25.83 -8.25
C ARG A 61 30.58 -24.43 -8.74
N GLN A 62 29.31 -24.19 -9.05
CA GLN A 62 28.81 -22.85 -9.37
C GLN A 62 28.86 -22.00 -8.09
N THR A 63 30.00 -21.36 -7.85
CA THR A 63 30.19 -20.37 -6.76
C THR A 63 29.60 -19.02 -7.12
N ASP A 64 29.50 -18.73 -8.42
CA ASP A 64 28.77 -17.57 -8.93
C ASP A 64 27.31 -17.95 -9.05
N SER A 65 26.59 -17.54 -8.01
CA SER A 65 25.17 -17.75 -7.79
C SER A 65 24.33 -17.61 -9.07
N ARG A 66 23.27 -18.42 -9.14
CA ARG A 66 22.11 -18.29 -10.04
C ARG A 66 21.41 -16.92 -10.02
N ALA A 67 22.00 -15.90 -9.39
CA ALA A 67 21.57 -14.51 -9.36
C ALA A 67 21.64 -13.82 -10.74
N GLY A 68 22.33 -14.41 -11.72
CA GLY A 68 22.47 -13.85 -13.07
C GLY A 68 21.71 -14.58 -14.19
N LYS A 69 20.95 -15.65 -13.91
CA LYS A 69 20.10 -16.24 -14.97
C LYS A 69 18.92 -15.31 -15.22
N PRO A 70 18.74 -14.77 -16.44
CA PRO A 70 17.59 -13.93 -16.74
C PRO A 70 16.32 -14.75 -16.54
N ILE A 71 15.35 -14.18 -15.84
CA ILE A 71 14.02 -14.78 -15.72
C ILE A 71 13.39 -14.75 -17.12
N ASP A 72 12.66 -15.81 -17.46
CA ASP A 72 11.87 -15.86 -18.70
C ASP A 72 10.97 -14.62 -18.83
N ALA A 73 11.02 -13.96 -19.99
CA ALA A 73 10.36 -12.67 -20.19
C ALA A 73 8.83 -12.79 -20.03
N ASP A 74 8.24 -13.88 -20.50
CA ASP A 74 6.81 -14.14 -20.38
C ASP A 74 6.43 -14.43 -18.92
N ALA A 75 7.24 -15.18 -18.17
CA ALA A 75 7.03 -15.38 -16.73
C ALA A 75 7.08 -14.06 -15.96
N CYS A 76 8.03 -13.19 -16.27
CA CYS A 76 8.14 -11.85 -15.68
C CYS A 76 6.93 -10.97 -16.02
N GLN A 77 6.48 -10.94 -17.27
CA GLN A 77 5.29 -10.18 -17.64
C GLN A 77 4.03 -10.70 -16.96
N ASN A 78 3.86 -12.02 -16.90
CA ASN A 78 2.72 -12.63 -16.22
C ASN A 78 2.71 -12.30 -14.73
N PHE A 79 3.86 -12.33 -14.05
CA PHE A 79 3.97 -11.92 -12.65
C PHE A 79 3.61 -10.44 -12.46
N LYS A 80 4.15 -9.56 -13.29
CA LYS A 80 3.86 -8.13 -13.23
C LYS A 80 2.37 -7.85 -13.39
N ASP A 81 1.77 -8.38 -14.45
CA ASP A 81 0.40 -8.05 -14.84
C ASP A 81 -0.65 -8.69 -13.93
N ASN A 82 -0.43 -9.91 -13.44
CA ASN A 82 -1.43 -10.66 -12.68
C ASN A 82 -1.23 -10.59 -11.17
N VAL A 83 -0.03 -10.27 -10.68
CA VAL A 83 0.29 -10.29 -9.25
C VAL A 83 0.71 -8.91 -8.76
N LEU A 84 1.81 -8.37 -9.29
CA LEU A 84 2.40 -7.14 -8.78
C LEU A 84 1.48 -5.93 -8.97
N PHE A 85 1.10 -5.63 -10.22
CA PHE A 85 0.28 -4.48 -10.54
C PHE A 85 -1.14 -4.60 -10.00
N GLN A 86 -1.68 -5.82 -9.93
CA GLN A 86 -2.98 -6.07 -9.31
C GLN A 86 -2.96 -5.78 -7.81
N SER A 87 -1.90 -6.17 -7.09
CA SER A 87 -1.73 -5.86 -5.67
C SER A 87 -1.56 -4.35 -5.44
N TRP A 88 -0.69 -3.70 -6.22
CA TRP A 88 -0.50 -2.25 -6.16
C TRP A 88 -1.78 -1.46 -6.46
N GLN A 89 -2.56 -1.92 -7.44
CA GLN A 89 -3.85 -1.33 -7.76
C GLN A 89 -4.81 -1.44 -6.59
N THR A 90 -4.91 -2.63 -5.97
CA THR A 90 -5.79 -2.85 -4.82
C THR A 90 -5.43 -1.90 -3.66
N ARG A 91 -4.14 -1.72 -3.35
CA ARG A 91 -3.70 -0.76 -2.33
C ARG A 91 -4.02 0.69 -2.72
N SER A 92 -3.83 1.05 -3.99
CA SER A 92 -4.21 2.38 -4.50
C SER A 92 -5.71 2.63 -4.38
N ASP A 93 -6.55 1.66 -4.69
CA ASP A 93 -8.01 1.77 -4.58
C ASP A 93 -8.44 1.99 -3.14
N VAL A 94 -7.86 1.24 -2.20
CA VAL A 94 -8.11 1.43 -0.76
C VAL A 94 -7.71 2.84 -0.29
N LEU A 95 -6.49 3.29 -0.64
CA LEU A 95 -6.03 4.63 -0.25
C LEU A 95 -6.86 5.75 -0.90
N ASN A 96 -7.31 5.55 -2.14
CA ASN A 96 -8.18 6.52 -2.83
C ASN A 96 -9.57 6.57 -2.22
N PHE A 97 -10.14 5.42 -1.88
CA PHE A 97 -11.42 5.33 -1.18
C PHE A 97 -11.33 6.05 0.18
N CYS A 98 -10.31 5.74 0.99
CA CYS A 98 -10.14 6.40 2.28
C CYS A 98 -9.80 7.90 2.17
N ALA A 99 -9.14 8.35 1.10
CA ALA A 99 -9.00 9.79 0.82
C ALA A 99 -10.35 10.47 0.56
N GLY A 100 -11.28 9.79 -0.13
CA GLY A 100 -12.65 10.27 -0.32
C GLY A 100 -13.41 10.36 1.01
N VAL A 101 -13.32 9.32 1.84
CA VAL A 101 -13.92 9.31 3.19
C VAL A 101 -13.37 10.46 4.05
N ALA A 102 -12.05 10.69 4.01
CA ALA A 102 -11.40 11.75 4.78
C ALA A 102 -11.81 13.17 4.39
N THR A 103 -12.39 13.36 3.21
CA THR A 103 -12.90 14.68 2.75
C THR A 103 -14.42 14.79 2.84
N SER A 104 -15.11 13.72 3.27
CA SER A 104 -16.56 13.69 3.45
C SER A 104 -16.97 14.08 4.89
N PRO A 105 -18.16 14.69 5.10
CA PRO A 105 -18.68 14.94 6.43
C PRO A 105 -18.84 13.62 7.22
N ASP A 106 -18.44 13.64 8.49
CA ASP A 106 -18.51 12.48 9.39
C ASP A 106 -19.56 12.72 10.49
N PRO A 107 -20.83 12.34 10.26
CA PRO A 107 -21.89 12.52 11.25
C PRO A 107 -21.76 11.57 12.45
N ASP A 108 -21.02 10.48 12.30
CA ASP A 108 -20.83 9.43 13.30
C ASP A 108 -19.52 9.60 14.09
N ASP A 109 -18.96 10.82 14.13
CA ASP A 109 -17.78 11.12 14.93
C ASP A 109 -18.17 11.17 16.43
N PRO A 110 -17.65 10.24 17.26
CA PRO A 110 -18.01 10.15 18.68
C PRO A 110 -17.58 11.37 19.48
N ASP A 111 -16.55 12.08 19.02
CA ASP A 111 -15.98 13.24 19.71
C ASP A 111 -16.58 14.56 19.23
N LEU A 112 -17.54 14.54 18.29
CA LEU A 112 -18.13 15.75 17.73
C LEU A 112 -18.71 16.67 18.79
N ILE A 113 -19.55 16.15 19.68
CA ILE A 113 -20.20 16.91 20.75
C ILE A 113 -19.17 17.41 21.76
N LEU A 114 -18.28 16.52 22.22
CA LEU A 114 -17.24 16.87 23.19
C LEU A 114 -16.34 18.00 22.68
N ARG A 115 -15.92 17.95 21.41
CA ARG A 115 -15.12 19.01 20.79
C ARG A 115 -15.88 20.33 20.67
N GLN A 116 -17.17 20.29 20.34
CA GLN A 116 -17.99 21.50 20.27
C GLN A 116 -18.13 22.15 21.65
N GLU A 117 -18.36 21.36 22.70
CA GLU A 117 -18.42 21.85 24.09
C GLU A 117 -17.08 22.42 24.57
N GLU A 118 -15.97 21.72 24.32
CA GLU A 118 -14.62 22.19 24.65
C GLU A 118 -14.30 23.51 23.92
N SER A 119 -14.65 23.59 22.63
CA SER A 119 -14.45 24.80 21.82
C SER A 119 -15.31 25.97 22.30
N ALA A 120 -16.55 25.70 22.76
CA ALA A 120 -17.42 26.73 23.32
C ALA A 120 -16.88 27.25 24.66
N LYS A 121 -16.46 26.36 25.56
CA LYS A 121 -15.84 26.74 26.84
C LYS A 121 -14.58 27.57 26.68
N GLU A 122 -13.72 27.22 25.73
CA GLU A 122 -12.51 28.01 25.48
C GLU A 122 -12.85 29.40 24.92
N ARG A 123 -13.88 29.53 24.07
CA ARG A 123 -14.33 30.84 23.58
C ARG A 123 -14.86 31.76 24.68
N GLU A 124 -15.39 31.18 25.76
CA GLU A 124 -15.90 31.92 26.92
C GLU A 124 -14.79 32.29 27.93
N LYS A 125 -13.60 31.69 27.81
CA LYS A 125 -12.49 31.89 28.74
C LYS A 125 -11.86 33.27 28.54
N ILE A 126 -11.85 34.07 29.60
CA ILE A 126 -11.15 35.37 29.64
C ILE A 126 -9.75 35.11 30.21
N VAL A 127 -8.71 35.39 29.41
CA VAL A 127 -7.31 35.19 29.79
C VAL A 127 -6.64 36.54 30.07
N ASP A 128 -6.08 36.70 31.28
CA ASP A 128 -5.16 37.80 31.60
C ASP A 128 -3.73 37.33 31.35
N GLU A 129 -3.19 37.69 30.19
CA GLU A 129 -1.83 37.33 29.73
C GLU A 129 -0.74 37.83 30.69
N ARG A 130 -1.03 38.83 31.52
CA ARG A 130 -0.06 39.37 32.49
C ARG A 130 0.06 38.50 33.74
N LEU A 131 -0.97 37.73 34.07
CA LEU A 131 -0.99 36.82 35.21
C LEU A 131 -0.53 35.42 34.81
N ASP A 132 -0.92 34.94 33.62
CA ASP A 132 -0.50 33.65 33.06
C ASP A 132 -0.33 33.70 31.53
N PRO A 133 0.91 33.90 31.03
CA PRO A 133 1.23 33.94 29.60
C PRO A 133 0.99 32.62 28.83
N TYR A 134 0.80 31.49 29.51
CA TYR A 134 0.63 30.18 28.87
C TYR A 134 -0.82 29.74 28.78
N SER A 135 -1.71 30.36 29.56
CA SER A 135 -3.14 30.04 29.59
C SER A 135 -3.90 30.39 28.30
N ALA A 136 -3.32 31.18 27.39
CA ALA A 136 -3.89 31.49 26.07
C ALA A 136 -3.73 30.37 25.03
N ARG A 137 -2.94 29.32 25.31
CA ARG A 137 -2.71 28.23 24.36
C ARG A 137 -3.84 27.20 24.43
N TYR A 138 -4.70 27.22 23.41
CA TYR A 138 -5.67 26.15 23.16
C TYR A 138 -5.31 25.39 21.90
N PHE A 139 -5.30 24.07 22.00
CA PHE A 139 -5.15 23.17 20.86
C PHE A 139 -6.45 22.38 20.71
N PRO A 140 -7.29 22.71 19.71
CA PRO A 140 -8.47 21.91 19.43
C PRO A 140 -8.08 20.46 19.16
N LYS A 141 -8.88 19.51 19.65
CA LYS A 141 -8.70 18.11 19.24
C LYS A 141 -8.96 17.98 17.75
N GLU A 142 -8.09 17.23 17.09
CA GLU A 142 -8.16 16.99 15.64
C GLU A 142 -9.49 16.30 15.26
N LEU A 143 -10.00 16.62 14.07
CA LEU A 143 -11.16 15.92 13.52
C LEU A 143 -10.76 14.49 13.15
N ARG A 144 -11.64 13.51 13.35
CA ARG A 144 -11.35 12.12 12.96
C ARG A 144 -11.03 12.00 11.46
N THR A 145 -11.70 12.79 10.64
CA THR A 145 -11.46 12.90 9.19
C THR A 145 -10.12 13.56 8.86
N GLU A 146 -9.67 14.53 9.64
CA GLU A 146 -8.37 15.19 9.46
C GLU A 146 -7.22 14.23 9.82
N SER A 147 -7.37 13.49 10.92
CA SER A 147 -6.43 12.45 11.32
C SER A 147 -6.31 11.36 10.26
N LEU A 148 -7.46 10.90 9.72
CA LEU A 148 -7.50 9.97 8.60
C LEU A 148 -6.84 10.57 7.33
N ALA A 149 -7.06 11.85 7.02
CA ALA A 149 -6.43 12.50 5.88
C ALA A 149 -4.90 12.51 6.01
N ASN A 150 -4.39 12.80 7.21
CA ASN A 150 -2.97 12.77 7.53
C ASN A 150 -2.39 11.35 7.40
N LEU A 151 -3.11 10.35 7.92
CA LEU A 151 -2.73 8.95 7.78
C LEU A 151 -2.65 8.52 6.30
N VAL A 152 -3.66 8.84 5.50
CA VAL A 152 -3.70 8.48 4.07
C VAL A 152 -2.57 9.17 3.28
N ARG A 153 -2.28 10.44 3.56
CA ARG A 153 -1.12 11.15 2.95
C ARG A 153 0.19 10.44 3.26
N ASN A 154 0.41 10.10 4.54
CA ASN A 154 1.61 9.38 4.97
C ASN A 154 1.71 8.02 4.28
N GLN A 155 0.61 7.26 4.21
CA GLN A 155 0.61 5.95 3.56
C GLN A 155 0.85 6.03 2.04
N ARG A 156 0.42 7.11 1.37
CA ARG A 156 0.74 7.33 -0.04
C ARG A 156 2.23 7.58 -0.25
N THR A 157 2.88 8.37 0.60
CA THR A 157 4.34 8.57 0.55
C THR A 157 5.09 7.27 0.81
N VAL A 158 4.62 6.45 1.77
CA VAL A 158 5.21 5.13 2.03
C VAL A 158 5.03 4.20 0.82
N GLU A 159 3.86 4.18 0.19
CA GLU A 159 3.63 3.40 -1.03
C GLU A 159 4.55 3.79 -2.17
N ASP A 160 4.81 5.09 -2.36
CA ASP A 160 5.72 5.60 -3.38
C ASP A 160 7.14 5.02 -3.21
N ILE A 161 7.67 5.11 -1.98
CA ILE A 161 8.99 4.58 -1.63
C ILE A 161 9.04 3.05 -1.84
N ILE A 162 8.01 2.34 -1.39
CA ILE A 162 7.96 0.87 -1.50
C ILE A 162 7.93 0.46 -2.98
N ARG A 163 7.08 1.09 -3.79
CA ARG A 163 6.96 0.77 -5.22
C ARG A 163 8.25 1.06 -5.98
N ALA A 164 8.89 2.19 -5.71
CA ALA A 164 10.19 2.51 -6.30
C ALA A 164 11.25 1.45 -5.95
N ARG A 165 11.30 1.02 -4.69
CA ARG A 165 12.23 -0.03 -4.24
C ARG A 165 11.92 -1.39 -4.87
N THR A 166 10.67 -1.82 -4.85
CA THR A 166 10.23 -3.08 -5.45
C THR A 166 10.52 -3.09 -6.95
N TRP A 167 10.21 -1.98 -7.64
CA TRP A 167 10.42 -1.84 -9.07
C TRP A 167 11.89 -1.94 -9.45
N SER A 168 12.79 -1.31 -8.68
CA SER A 168 14.24 -1.43 -8.91
C SER A 168 14.68 -2.90 -8.98
N VAL A 169 14.24 -3.73 -8.02
CA VAL A 169 14.55 -5.18 -8.01
C VAL A 169 13.91 -5.92 -9.18
N VAL A 170 12.66 -5.58 -9.52
CA VAL A 170 11.95 -6.19 -10.67
C VAL A 170 12.67 -5.87 -11.97
N THR A 171 13.07 -4.62 -12.19
CA THR A 171 13.78 -4.20 -13.41
C THR A 171 15.13 -4.88 -13.55
N GLU A 172 15.87 -5.04 -12.45
CA GLU A 172 17.16 -5.74 -12.44
C GLU A 172 17.02 -7.21 -12.84
N ARG A 173 16.00 -7.91 -12.33
CA ARG A 173 15.82 -9.35 -12.53
C ARG A 173 15.06 -9.74 -13.80
N CYS A 174 14.14 -8.89 -14.24
CA CYS A 174 13.33 -9.12 -15.44
C CYS A 174 13.90 -8.47 -16.71
N SER A 175 15.08 -7.81 -16.62
CA SER A 175 15.73 -7.12 -17.74
C SER A 175 14.80 -6.17 -18.49
N ASP A 176 13.96 -5.46 -17.73
CA ASP A 176 12.96 -4.54 -18.28
C ASP A 176 13.60 -3.22 -18.73
N SER A 177 12.95 -2.56 -19.69
CA SER A 177 13.32 -1.24 -20.18
C SER A 177 13.21 -0.15 -19.09
N ALA A 178 13.88 0.98 -19.32
CA ALA A 178 14.08 2.12 -18.40
C ALA A 178 12.81 2.93 -18.02
N TYR A 179 11.63 2.33 -17.98
CA TYR A 179 10.41 2.97 -17.52
C TYR A 179 10.39 3.11 -16.01
N THR A 180 9.79 4.20 -15.52
CA THR A 180 9.48 4.31 -14.10
C THR A 180 8.34 3.37 -13.71
N TRP A 181 8.20 3.08 -12.42
CA TRP A 181 7.14 2.18 -11.94
C TRP A 181 5.74 2.77 -12.22
N GLU A 182 5.62 4.10 -12.20
CA GLU A 182 4.40 4.85 -12.49
C GLU A 182 3.97 4.64 -13.94
N GLU A 183 4.91 4.80 -14.88
CA GLU A 183 4.68 4.61 -16.31
C GLU A 183 4.26 3.16 -16.59
N ALA A 184 4.97 2.19 -16.02
CA ALA A 184 4.65 0.78 -16.17
C ALA A 184 3.25 0.44 -15.65
N LEU A 185 2.90 0.92 -14.46
CA LEU A 185 1.56 0.70 -13.87
C LEU A 185 0.46 1.40 -14.68
N ASN A 186 0.70 2.63 -15.14
CA ASN A 186 -0.27 3.36 -15.95
C ASN A 186 -0.52 2.69 -17.30
N ASN A 187 0.52 2.18 -17.94
CA ASN A 187 0.39 1.40 -19.16
C ASN A 187 -0.43 0.12 -18.92
N TRP A 188 -0.19 -0.60 -17.82
CA TRP A 188 -0.98 -1.77 -17.43
C TRP A 188 -2.46 -1.41 -17.22
N ARG A 189 -2.76 -0.30 -16.53
CA ARG A 189 -4.15 0.19 -16.35
C ARG A 189 -4.84 0.46 -17.69
N GLN A 190 -4.15 1.11 -18.62
CA GLN A 190 -4.69 1.41 -19.95
C GLN A 190 -4.97 0.13 -20.74
N ARG A 191 -4.10 -0.89 -20.65
CA ARG A 191 -4.31 -2.19 -21.31
C ARG A 191 -5.53 -2.92 -20.74
N LYS A 192 -5.76 -2.84 -19.42
CA LYS A 192 -6.87 -3.53 -18.75
C LYS A 192 -8.24 -2.86 -18.97
N GLN A 193 -8.26 -1.58 -19.33
CA GLN A 193 -9.50 -0.83 -19.60
C GLN A 193 -9.98 -0.93 -21.05
N ARG A 194 -9.14 -1.46 -21.96
CA ARG A 194 -9.49 -1.75 -23.35
C ARG A 194 -10.08 -3.15 -23.46
#